data_AF-A0A7H8PHJ1-F1
#
_entry.id   AF-A0A7H8PHJ1-F1
#
_cell.length_a   1.000
_cell.length_b   1.000
_cell.length_c   1.000
_cell.angle_alpha   90.00
_cell.angle_beta   90.00
_cell.angle_gamma   90.00
#
_symmetry.space_group_name_H-M   'P 1'
#
loop_
_entity.id
_entity.type
_entity.pdbx_description
1 polymer ?
#
loop_
_entity_poly.entity_id
_entity_poly.type
_entity_poly.pdbx_seq_one_letter_code
_entity_poly.pdbx_strand_id
1 'polypeptide(L)'
;MKKNKNISYGNNSTNIGSAKKVVINYDSQKNVDINDYEKKSIADFKVKPKKLSLYGAIGSGATFLAYLGVFVKFPILEIPQLITYLPLVFFLFFLFFVIGVILKNRKFIPLIRNYTIESDDLNISLKKTKIHCPKCQSKMRIFQDNSGVFISCNRNPEQHIYFYDYTTFTDTE
;
A
#
# COMPACT_ATOMS: atom_id res chain seq x y z
N MET A 1 -20.45 -14.72 37.20
CA MET A 1 -20.79 -13.34 37.61
C MET A 1 -20.74 -12.43 36.39
N LYS A 2 -21.91 -11.93 35.94
CA LYS A 2 -22.05 -10.99 34.82
C LYS A 2 -21.65 -9.58 35.29
N LYS A 3 -20.72 -8.92 34.58
CA LYS A 3 -20.44 -7.49 34.80
C LYS A 3 -21.17 -6.67 33.74
N ASN A 4 -22.21 -5.96 34.19
CA ASN A 4 -22.85 -4.84 33.49
C ASN A 4 -21.81 -3.75 33.22
N LYS A 5 -21.78 -3.23 31.99
CA LYS A 5 -21.24 -1.90 31.70
C LYS A 5 -22.28 -1.10 30.93
N ASN A 6 -22.75 -0.04 31.58
CA ASN A 6 -23.72 0.91 31.08
C ASN A 6 -23.22 1.54 29.78
N ILE A 7 -24.02 1.43 28.72
CA ILE A 7 -23.83 2.11 27.45
C ILE A 7 -24.61 3.43 27.55
N SER A 8 -23.89 4.54 27.59
CA SER A 8 -24.48 5.87 27.44
C SER A 8 -24.64 6.14 25.93
N TYR A 9 -25.89 6.18 25.46
CA TYR A 9 -26.24 6.61 24.12
C TYR A 9 -26.37 8.13 24.12
N GLY A 10 -25.39 8.82 23.53
CA GLY A 10 -25.56 10.21 23.12
C GLY A 10 -26.43 10.27 21.88
N ASN A 11 -27.72 10.55 22.07
CA ASN A 11 -28.58 11.03 20.99
C ASN A 11 -28.09 12.41 20.57
N ASN A 12 -27.85 12.60 19.27
CA ASN A 12 -28.08 13.89 18.61
C ASN A 12 -28.11 13.71 17.09
N SER A 13 -29.33 13.66 16.57
CA SER A 13 -29.70 13.98 15.20
C SER A 13 -29.58 15.49 14.97
N THR A 14 -28.74 15.93 14.04
CA THR A 14 -28.88 17.27 13.43
C THR A 14 -28.38 17.30 11.98
N ASN A 15 -29.33 17.60 11.10
CA ASN A 15 -29.26 18.40 9.87
C ASN A 15 -28.01 18.31 8.97
N ILE A 16 -28.19 17.54 7.90
CA ILE A 16 -27.42 17.54 6.65
C ILE A 16 -27.78 18.80 5.86
N GLY A 17 -27.10 19.91 6.11
CA GLY A 17 -27.45 21.16 5.43
C GLY A 17 -26.57 22.35 5.76
N SER A 18 -25.28 22.12 5.96
CA SER A 18 -24.20 23.14 5.99
C SER A 18 -22.92 22.40 6.36
N ALA A 19 -22.01 22.19 5.41
CA ALA A 19 -20.71 21.57 5.67
C ALA A 19 -19.80 22.56 6.45
N LYS A 20 -20.19 22.86 7.69
CA LYS A 20 -19.34 23.47 8.69
C LYS A 20 -18.33 22.41 9.07
N LYS A 21 -17.04 22.68 8.81
CA LYS A 21 -15.87 21.87 9.15
C LYS A 21 -16.13 21.12 10.47
N VAL A 22 -16.50 19.83 10.36
CA VAL A 22 -16.73 18.98 11.52
C VAL A 22 -15.35 18.77 12.11
N VAL A 23 -15.06 19.50 13.18
CA VAL A 23 -13.91 19.24 14.03
C VAL A 23 -14.21 17.87 14.64
N ILE A 24 -13.65 16.82 14.03
CA ILE A 24 -13.72 15.47 14.57
C ILE A 24 -13.01 15.58 15.92
N ASN A 25 -13.77 15.48 17.01
CA ASN A 25 -13.23 15.59 18.34
C ASN A 25 -12.45 14.30 18.64
N TYR A 26 -11.13 14.37 18.52
CA TYR A 26 -10.20 13.24 18.72
C TYR A 26 -10.00 12.88 20.21
N ASP A 27 -10.54 13.66 21.16
CA ASP A 27 -10.25 13.56 22.60
C ASP A 27 -10.78 12.31 23.33
N SER A 28 -11.39 11.34 22.62
CA SER A 28 -11.89 10.10 23.25
C SER A 28 -11.39 8.81 22.61
N GLN A 29 -10.44 8.89 21.67
CA GLN A 29 -9.92 7.71 21.00
C GLN A 29 -8.85 7.04 21.85
N LYS A 30 -9.29 6.12 22.70
CA LYS A 30 -8.43 5.07 23.25
C LYS A 30 -7.72 4.40 22.07
N ASN A 31 -6.39 4.42 22.04
CA ASN A 31 -5.58 3.69 21.05
C ASN A 31 -6.11 2.25 21.01
N VAL A 32 -6.70 1.86 19.89
CA VAL A 32 -7.10 0.49 19.67
C VAL A 32 -5.83 -0.22 19.24
N ASP A 33 -5.30 -1.05 20.13
CA ASP A 33 -4.16 -1.90 19.82
C ASP A 33 -4.62 -2.92 18.76
N ILE A 34 -4.13 -2.74 17.53
CA ILE A 34 -4.51 -3.59 16.41
C ILE A 34 -3.50 -4.73 16.37
N ASN A 35 -3.80 -5.78 17.14
CA ASN A 35 -2.94 -6.97 17.23
C ASN A 35 -3.26 -8.00 16.14
N ASP A 36 -4.18 -7.70 15.22
CA ASP A 36 -4.72 -8.67 14.27
C ASP A 36 -4.35 -8.30 12.82
N TYR A 37 -3.13 -8.67 12.42
CA TYR A 37 -2.66 -8.55 11.03
C TYR A 37 -2.22 -9.91 10.49
N GLU A 38 -2.48 -10.15 9.20
CA GLU A 38 -1.95 -11.33 8.50
C GLU A 38 -0.74 -10.87 7.68
N LYS A 39 0.47 -11.16 8.18
CA LYS A 39 1.72 -10.97 7.42
C LYS A 39 1.80 -12.10 6.39
N LYS A 40 1.87 -11.75 5.10
CA LYS A 40 2.23 -12.69 4.05
C LYS A 40 3.51 -12.21 3.43
N SER A 41 4.52 -13.07 3.39
CA SER A 41 5.68 -12.78 2.57
C SER A 41 5.24 -12.69 1.11
N ILE A 42 5.89 -11.84 0.32
CA ILE A 42 5.70 -11.86 -1.14
C ILE A 42 6.08 -13.25 -1.69
N ALA A 43 7.00 -13.96 -1.04
CA ALA A 43 7.31 -15.36 -1.37
C ALA A 43 6.14 -16.32 -1.11
N ASP A 44 5.28 -16.03 -0.11
CA ASP A 44 4.08 -16.83 0.21
C ASP A 44 2.90 -16.51 -0.70
N PHE A 45 2.95 -15.37 -1.38
CA PHE A 45 2.18 -15.18 -2.60
C PHE A 45 2.70 -16.19 -3.62
N LYS A 46 2.19 -17.42 -3.52
CA LYS A 46 2.12 -18.38 -4.62
C LYS A 46 1.24 -17.74 -5.70
N VAL A 47 1.77 -16.72 -6.37
CA VAL A 47 1.41 -16.43 -7.75
C VAL A 47 1.68 -17.75 -8.43
N LYS A 48 0.63 -18.55 -8.65
CA LYS A 48 0.77 -19.78 -9.43
C LYS A 48 1.42 -19.30 -10.72
N PRO A 49 2.70 -19.61 -10.99
CA PRO A 49 3.34 -19.12 -12.19
C PRO A 49 2.45 -19.67 -13.29
N LYS A 50 1.75 -18.77 -13.99
CA LYS A 50 0.94 -19.17 -15.12
C LYS A 50 1.95 -19.80 -16.05
N LYS A 51 1.87 -21.12 -16.27
CA LYS A 51 2.90 -21.89 -16.99
C LYS A 51 3.31 -21.07 -18.19
N LEU A 52 4.59 -20.68 -18.23
CA LEU A 52 5.09 -19.85 -19.31
C LEU A 52 4.76 -20.60 -20.59
N SER A 53 3.85 -20.06 -21.39
CA SER A 53 3.48 -20.69 -22.66
C SER A 53 4.77 -20.86 -23.45
N LEU A 54 4.99 -22.03 -24.05
CA LEU A 54 6.17 -22.31 -24.87
C LEU A 54 6.38 -21.19 -25.91
N TYR A 55 5.28 -20.67 -26.46
CA TYR A 55 5.27 -19.53 -27.38
C TYR A 55 5.75 -18.22 -26.73
N GLY A 56 5.46 -18.01 -25.45
CA GLY A 56 5.96 -16.85 -24.69
C GLY A 56 7.46 -16.93 -24.44
N ALA A 57 7.99 -18.12 -24.15
CA ALA A 57 9.43 -18.32 -23.97
C ALA A 57 10.22 -18.12 -25.29
N ILE A 58 9.71 -18.69 -26.38
CA ILE A 58 10.32 -18.56 -27.71
C ILE A 58 10.21 -17.11 -28.19
N GLY A 59 9.05 -16.48 -27.99
CA GLY A 59 8.84 -15.08 -28.37
C GLY A 59 9.78 -14.13 -27.61
N SER A 60 9.94 -14.28 -26.30
CA SER A 60 10.86 -13.44 -25.53
C SER A 60 12.33 -13.67 -25.93
N GLY A 61 12.73 -14.94 -26.14
CA GLY A 61 14.07 -15.28 -26.60
C GLY A 61 14.40 -14.72 -27.98
N ALA A 62 13.50 -14.88 -28.95
CA ALA A 62 13.67 -14.32 -30.30
C ALA A 62 13.74 -12.79 -30.27
N THR A 63 12.90 -12.14 -29.46
CA THR A 63 12.93 -10.67 -29.31
C THR A 63 14.25 -10.20 -28.70
N PHE A 64 14.74 -10.88 -27.67
CA PHE A 64 16.01 -10.54 -27.02
C PHE A 64 17.21 -10.73 -27.97
N LEU A 65 17.25 -11.83 -28.71
CA LEU A 65 18.28 -12.09 -29.72
C LEU A 65 18.23 -11.09 -30.89
N ALA A 66 17.03 -10.72 -31.35
CA ALA A 66 16.87 -9.69 -32.37
C ALA A 66 17.41 -8.35 -31.88
N TYR A 67 17.12 -7.98 -30.63
CA TYR A 67 17.61 -6.74 -30.02
C TYR A 67 19.14 -6.75 -29.90
N LEU A 68 19.73 -7.86 -29.43
CA LEU A 68 21.19 -8.06 -29.40
C LEU A 68 21.83 -7.98 -30.80
N GLY A 69 21.19 -8.58 -31.80
CA GLY A 69 21.68 -8.54 -33.19
C GLY A 69 21.75 -7.13 -33.76
N VAL A 70 20.79 -6.26 -33.40
CA VAL A 70 20.82 -4.84 -33.75
C VAL A 70 22.03 -4.15 -33.12
N PHE A 71 22.34 -4.44 -31.86
CA PHE A 71 23.50 -3.87 -31.16
C PHE A 71 24.85 -4.32 -31.72
N VAL A 72 24.96 -5.57 -32.19
CA VAL A 72 26.19 -6.07 -32.82
C VAL A 72 26.39 -5.46 -34.20
N LYS A 73 25.32 -5.30 -34.98
CA LYS A 73 25.40 -4.81 -36.37
C LYS A 73 25.57 -3.30 -36.47
N PHE A 74 25.03 -2.55 -35.52
CA PHE A 74 25.15 -1.10 -35.49
C PHE A 74 25.89 -0.70 -34.22
N PRO A 75 27.21 -0.45 -34.29
CA PRO A 75 27.95 0.02 -33.14
C PRO A 75 27.29 1.32 -32.66
N ILE A 76 26.82 1.28 -31.41
CA ILE A 76 26.00 2.29 -30.73
C ILE A 76 26.55 3.72 -30.89
N LEU A 77 27.85 3.86 -31.11
CA LEU A 77 28.54 5.14 -31.26
C LEU A 77 28.31 5.84 -32.61
N GLU A 78 27.90 5.14 -33.68
CA GLU A 78 27.78 5.74 -35.01
C GLU A 78 26.38 6.31 -35.32
N ILE A 79 25.41 6.14 -34.43
CA ILE A 79 24.03 6.59 -34.65
C ILE A 79 23.85 7.99 -34.04
N PRO A 80 23.88 9.08 -34.82
CA PRO A 80 23.69 10.43 -34.29
C PRO A 80 22.32 10.61 -33.61
N GLN A 81 21.32 9.82 -34.02
CA GLN A 81 20.00 9.81 -33.38
C GLN A 81 20.03 9.30 -31.93
N LEU A 82 20.99 8.45 -31.56
CA LEU A 82 21.08 7.94 -30.19
C LEU A 82 21.42 9.06 -29.21
N ILE A 83 22.29 9.99 -29.60
CA ILE A 83 22.65 11.16 -28.78
C ILE A 83 21.40 11.96 -28.44
N THR A 84 20.44 12.06 -29.36
CA THR A 84 19.15 12.73 -29.14
C THR A 84 18.30 12.04 -28.07
N TYR A 85 18.32 10.71 -27.98
CA TYR A 85 17.52 9.94 -27.02
C TYR A 85 18.25 9.65 -25.69
N LEU A 86 19.57 9.78 -25.65
CA LEU A 86 20.39 9.51 -24.48
C LEU A 86 19.93 10.29 -23.22
N PRO A 87 19.57 11.60 -23.29
CA PRO A 87 19.01 12.32 -22.15
C PRO A 87 17.71 11.70 -21.60
N LEU A 88 16.83 11.20 -22.47
CA LEU A 88 15.59 10.54 -22.05
C LEU A 88 15.88 9.25 -21.28
N VAL A 89 16.84 8.46 -21.77
CA VAL A 89 17.27 7.23 -21.10
C VAL A 89 17.86 7.55 -19.72
N PHE A 90 18.76 8.54 -19.63
CA PHE A 90 19.29 9.01 -18.35
C PHE A 90 18.21 9.51 -17.40
N PHE A 91 17.22 10.25 -17.92
CA PHE A 91 16.08 10.71 -17.12
C PHE A 91 15.27 9.54 -16.55
N LEU A 92 15.01 8.50 -17.35
CA LEU A 92 14.33 7.29 -16.87
C LEU A 92 15.15 6.56 -15.80
N PHE A 93 16.45 6.40 -15.99
CA PHE A 93 17.34 5.82 -14.98
C PHE A 93 17.34 6.63 -13.68
N PHE A 94 17.42 7.96 -13.78
CA PHE A 94 17.35 8.84 -12.62
C PHE A 94 16.00 8.73 -11.90
N LEU A 95 14.89 8.64 -12.64
CA LEU A 95 13.57 8.43 -12.08
C LEU A 95 13.49 7.11 -11.30
N PHE A 96 13.99 6.00 -11.86
CA PHE A 96 14.06 4.72 -11.14
C PHE A 96 14.97 4.79 -9.92
N PHE A 97 16.09 5.51 -10.00
CA PHE A 97 17.00 5.71 -8.88
C PHE A 97 16.33 6.49 -7.74
N VAL A 98 15.64 7.60 -8.05
CA VAL A 98 14.90 8.40 -7.07
C VAL A 98 13.79 7.57 -6.43
N ILE A 99 13.04 6.79 -7.22
CA ILE A 99 12.06 5.84 -6.68
C ILE A 99 12.76 4.87 -5.73
N GLY A 100 13.90 4.28 -6.11
CA GLY A 100 14.68 3.37 -5.27
C GLY A 100 15.11 3.99 -3.94
N VAL A 101 15.59 5.24 -3.95
CA VAL A 101 15.96 5.98 -2.73
C VAL A 101 14.74 6.30 -1.86
N ILE A 102 13.63 6.70 -2.47
CA ILE A 102 12.37 6.95 -1.75
C ILE A 102 11.88 5.67 -1.09
N LEU A 103 11.88 4.54 -1.81
CA LEU A 103 11.49 3.23 -1.28
C LEU A 103 12.42 2.80 -0.13
N LYS A 104 13.74 3.00 -0.27
CA LYS A 104 14.72 2.69 0.78
C LYS A 104 14.51 3.51 2.05
N ASN A 105 14.18 4.80 1.90
CA ASN A 105 13.99 5.70 3.04
C ASN A 105 12.59 5.60 3.66
N ARG A 106 11.62 4.97 2.97
CA ARG A 106 10.24 4.82 3.44
C ARG A 106 10.00 3.36 3.84
N LYS A 107 10.12 3.07 5.14
CA LYS A 107 9.83 1.73 5.70
C LYS A 107 8.41 1.23 5.37
N PHE A 108 7.45 2.16 5.29
CA PHE A 108 6.05 1.86 5.02
C PHE A 108 5.49 2.70 3.87
N ILE A 109 4.82 2.05 2.94
CA ILE A 109 4.07 2.71 1.86
C ILE A 109 2.65 2.15 1.86
N PRO A 110 1.63 2.97 2.16
CA PRO A 110 0.25 2.54 2.02
C PRO A 110 -0.01 2.28 0.53
N LEU A 111 -0.33 1.02 0.21
CA LEU A 111 -0.72 0.62 -1.12
C LEU A 111 -2.25 0.70 -1.26
N ILE A 112 -2.75 0.49 -2.47
CA ILE A 112 -4.17 0.56 -2.79
C ILE A 112 -5.01 -0.33 -1.83
N ARG A 113 -5.97 0.30 -1.12
CA ARG A 113 -6.93 -0.30 -0.16
C ARG A 113 -6.33 -0.77 1.17
N ASN A 114 -6.23 -2.09 1.38
CA ASN A 114 -5.93 -2.71 2.68
C ASN A 114 -4.57 -3.40 2.70
N TYR A 115 -3.72 -3.10 1.71
CA TYR A 115 -2.39 -3.66 1.58
C TYR A 115 -1.37 -2.58 1.90
N THR A 116 -0.38 -2.96 2.70
CA THR A 116 0.73 -2.09 3.06
C THR A 116 2.01 -2.81 2.62
N ILE A 117 2.87 -2.11 1.89
CA ILE A 117 4.21 -2.62 1.62
C ILE A 117 5.08 -2.21 2.80
N GLU A 118 5.71 -3.20 3.41
CA GLU A 118 6.77 -2.99 4.38
C GLU A 118 8.06 -3.46 3.75
N SER A 119 9.03 -2.55 3.65
CA SER A 119 10.39 -2.88 3.26
C SER A 119 11.22 -2.98 4.53
N ASP A 120 11.68 -4.18 4.82
CA ASP A 120 12.74 -4.45 5.78
C ASP A 120 14.09 -4.53 5.05
N ASP A 121 15.21 -4.53 5.77
CA ASP A 121 16.57 -4.42 5.20
C ASP A 121 16.86 -5.45 4.08
N LEU A 122 16.28 -6.65 4.19
CA LEU A 122 16.46 -7.74 3.22
C LEU A 122 15.16 -8.26 2.60
N ASN A 123 14.00 -7.83 3.09
CA ASN A 123 12.71 -8.43 2.73
C ASN A 123 11.67 -7.36 2.43
N ILE A 124 11.03 -7.47 1.27
CA ILE A 124 9.82 -6.71 0.96
C ILE A 124 8.64 -7.62 1.28
N SER A 125 7.79 -7.20 2.21
CA SER A 125 6.59 -7.95 2.62
C SER A 125 5.32 -7.18 2.31
N LEU A 126 4.25 -7.91 1.94
CA LEU A 126 2.95 -7.33 1.70
C LEU A 126 2.05 -7.65 2.90
N LYS A 127 1.89 -6.69 3.81
CA LYS A 127 1.02 -6.81 4.97
C LYS A 127 -0.43 -6.55 4.55
N LYS A 128 -1.33 -7.51 4.80
CA LYS A 128 -2.77 -7.33 4.63
C LYS A 128 -3.41 -7.09 5.98
N THR A 129 -3.91 -5.89 6.18
CA THR A 129 -4.51 -5.49 7.44
C THR A 129 -5.94 -6.03 7.55
N LYS A 130 -6.22 -6.83 8.59
CA LYS A 130 -7.53 -7.45 8.86
C LYS A 130 -8.15 -6.90 10.15
N ILE A 131 -8.68 -5.69 10.07
CA ILE A 131 -9.22 -5.02 11.25
C ILE A 131 -10.71 -5.21 11.34
N HIS A 132 -11.17 -5.62 12.51
CA HIS A 132 -12.58 -5.70 12.87
C HIS A 132 -12.93 -4.59 13.87
N CYS A 133 -14.11 -4.00 13.71
CA CYS A 133 -14.57 -2.95 14.59
C CYS A 133 -14.79 -3.50 16.01
N PRO A 134 -14.21 -2.88 17.06
CA PRO A 134 -14.34 -3.39 18.44
C PRO A 134 -15.78 -3.34 18.95
N LYS A 135 -16.64 -2.51 18.36
CA LYS A 135 -18.05 -2.36 18.77
C LYS A 135 -19.00 -3.34 18.08
N CYS A 136 -18.84 -3.57 16.78
CA CYS A 136 -19.81 -4.34 15.99
C CYS A 136 -19.20 -5.51 15.20
N GLN A 137 -17.89 -5.76 15.35
CA GLN A 137 -17.12 -6.81 14.69
C GLN A 137 -17.16 -6.79 13.15
N SER A 138 -17.74 -5.75 12.54
CA SER A 138 -17.71 -5.59 11.09
C SER A 138 -16.30 -5.25 10.61
N LYS A 139 -15.97 -5.67 9.38
CA LYS A 139 -14.72 -5.31 8.71
C LYS A 139 -14.57 -3.79 8.65
N MET A 140 -13.35 -3.33 8.79
CA MET A 140 -13.04 -1.90 8.69
C MET A 140 -12.27 -1.60 7.41
N ARG A 141 -12.38 -0.36 6.94
CA ARG A 141 -11.66 0.18 5.79
C ARG A 141 -10.66 1.24 6.25
N ILE A 142 -9.45 1.17 5.73
CA ILE A 142 -8.42 2.20 5.90
C ILE A 142 -8.65 3.28 4.84
N PHE A 143 -8.50 4.54 5.21
CA PHE A 143 -8.49 5.67 4.29
C PHE A 143 -7.51 6.74 4.78
N GLN A 144 -7.03 7.57 3.87
CA GLN A 144 -6.09 8.64 4.17
C GLN A 144 -6.70 9.98 3.76
N ASP A 145 -6.53 10.99 4.60
CA ASP A 145 -6.84 12.38 4.30
C ASP A 145 -5.66 13.30 4.69
N ASN A 146 -5.86 14.62 4.61
CA ASN A 146 -4.81 15.61 4.92
C ASN A 146 -4.39 15.63 6.40
N SER A 147 -5.21 15.09 7.30
CA SER A 147 -4.96 15.02 8.74
C SER A 147 -4.31 13.73 9.19
N GLY A 148 -4.29 12.69 8.35
CA GLY A 148 -3.60 11.44 8.65
C GLY A 148 -4.26 10.22 8.01
N VAL A 149 -3.94 9.05 8.57
CA VAL A 149 -4.54 7.78 8.17
C VAL A 149 -5.55 7.36 9.22
N PHE A 150 -6.74 6.98 8.77
CA PHE A 150 -7.88 6.63 9.59
C PHE A 150 -8.43 5.28 9.20
N ILE A 151 -9.14 4.67 10.14
CA ILE A 151 -9.93 3.47 9.90
C ILE A 151 -11.38 3.77 10.22
N SER A 152 -12.28 3.41 9.31
CA SER A 152 -13.73 3.48 9.53
C SER A 152 -14.36 2.09 9.43
N CYS A 153 -15.38 1.84 10.26
CA CYS A 153 -16.17 0.63 10.18
C CYS A 153 -17.00 0.58 8.88
N ASN A 154 -17.08 -0.57 8.20
CA ASN A 154 -17.95 -0.70 7.03
C ASN A 154 -19.45 -0.63 7.37
N ARG A 155 -19.84 -1.09 8.56
CA ARG A 155 -21.25 -1.08 9.00
C ARG A 155 -21.72 0.30 9.43
N ASN A 156 -20.89 1.03 10.19
CA ASN A 156 -21.22 2.35 10.75
C ASN A 156 -20.05 3.32 10.51
N PRO A 157 -19.83 3.78 9.25
CA PRO A 157 -18.63 4.52 8.87
C PRO A 157 -18.52 5.90 9.51
N GLU A 158 -19.64 6.54 9.86
CA GLU A 158 -19.65 7.89 10.45
C GLU A 158 -19.43 7.86 11.97
N GLN A 159 -19.80 6.77 12.63
CA GLN A 159 -19.79 6.69 14.10
C GLN A 159 -18.56 5.96 14.65
N HIS A 160 -17.97 5.06 13.86
CA HIS A 160 -16.87 4.20 14.28
C HIS A 160 -15.62 4.51 13.44
N ILE A 161 -15.04 5.67 13.70
CA ILE A 161 -13.78 6.15 13.10
C ILE A 161 -12.71 6.13 14.18
N TYR A 162 -11.49 5.72 13.80
CA TYR A 162 -10.33 5.61 14.67
C TYR A 162 -9.10 6.13 13.93
N PHE A 163 -8.21 6.84 14.61
CA PHE A 163 -6.88 7.14 14.10
C PHE A 163 -6.08 5.84 13.93
N TYR A 164 -5.35 5.73 12.83
CA TYR A 164 -4.55 4.56 12.52
C TYR A 164 -3.09 4.93 12.35
N ASP A 165 -2.31 4.58 13.35
CA ASP A 165 -0.87 4.65 13.27
C ASP A 165 -0.33 3.33 12.71
N TYR A 166 0.18 3.38 11.48
CA TYR A 166 0.80 2.24 10.83
C TYR A 166 2.28 2.08 11.19
N THR A 167 2.84 2.97 12.02
CA THR A 167 4.24 2.89 12.47
C THR A 167 4.38 2.12 13.78
N THR A 168 3.28 1.90 14.51
CA THR A 168 3.27 1.21 15.81
C THR A 168 3.21 -0.31 15.71
N PHE A 169 3.30 -0.89 14.51
CA PHE A 169 3.36 -2.35 14.38
C PHE A 169 4.67 -2.86 14.99
N THR A 170 4.59 -3.36 16.22
CA THR A 170 5.64 -4.20 16.79
C THR A 170 5.54 -5.56 16.12
N ASP A 171 6.57 -5.97 15.37
CA ASP A 171 6.69 -7.35 14.91
C ASP A 171 6.86 -8.23 16.16
N THR A 172 5.74 -8.71 16.70
CA THR A 172 5.74 -9.84 17.63
C THR A 172 5.87 -11.09 16.78
N GLU A 173 7.11 -11.47 16.46
CA GLU A 173 7.44 -12.80 15.93
C GLU A 173 7.26 -13.88 17.00
#